data_AF-A0A660VKK9-F1
#
_entry.id   AF-A0A660VKK9-F1
#
_cell.length_a   1.000
_cell.length_b   1.000
_cell.length_c   1.000
_cell.angle_alpha   90.00
_cell.angle_beta   90.00
_cell.angle_gamma   90.00
#
_symmetry.space_group_name_H-M   'P 1'
#
loop_
_entity.id
_entity.type
_entity.pdbx_description
1 polymer ?
#
loop_
_entity_poly.entity_id
_entity_poly.type
_entity_poly.pdbx_seq_one_letter_code
_entity_poly.pdbx_strand_id
1 'polypeptide(L)'
;MSATNGAGSGPRDTSANDVPSGDSRGAASPSRERRTRVLVVGVGGQGVLTVARWLGRAAQTAGVPVVIGQLHGMSQRGGSVETSVLFGPGSSSFIPSGGAHVVLGLEPMEVLRAKQRVGPDTHLIVNTGRVVPCTLSFAGEPYPDVSAMLAAVAGLGRELVTVEGSSLAHALGEPRVLSTLMTGALIGSGRVPLGRDEVWAAIESRCPPRLLEVNRQAFEAGLDATRRATPSGGGGGGCGCGAGCS
;
A
#
# COMPACT_ATOMS: atom_id res chain seq x y z
N MET A 1 -50.08 -79.34 10.90
CA MET A 1 -49.16 -79.81 9.84
C MET A 1 -49.39 -78.93 8.61
N SER A 2 -48.32 -78.60 7.87
CA SER A 2 -48.21 -77.57 6.80
C SER A 2 -47.92 -76.15 7.34
N ALA A 3 -46.67 -75.67 7.26
CA ALA A 3 -46.06 -74.87 6.16
C ALA A 3 -46.19 -73.37 6.48
N THR A 4 -45.24 -72.43 6.33
CA THR A 4 -43.92 -72.32 5.68
C THR A 4 -43.34 -70.92 6.02
N ASN A 5 -42.00 -70.80 6.07
CA ASN A 5 -41.09 -69.68 5.72
C ASN A 5 -41.43 -68.23 6.18
N GLY A 6 -40.50 -67.41 6.69
CA GLY A 6 -39.06 -67.22 6.41
C GLY A 6 -38.88 -65.70 6.16
N ALA A 7 -38.02 -64.98 6.87
CA ALA A 7 -36.61 -64.69 6.57
C ALA A 7 -36.20 -63.53 7.51
N GLY A 8 -34.97 -63.30 7.94
CA GLY A 8 -33.67 -63.89 7.65
C GLY A 8 -32.64 -62.88 8.19
N SER A 9 -31.77 -63.30 9.10
CA SER A 9 -30.56 -62.55 9.45
C SER A 9 -29.41 -63.55 9.55
N GLY A 10 -28.47 -63.41 8.62
CA GLY A 10 -27.21 -64.14 8.61
C GLY A 10 -26.07 -63.14 8.51
N PRO A 11 -24.96 -63.31 9.26
CA PRO A 11 -23.82 -62.41 9.21
C PRO A 11 -22.90 -62.79 8.05
N ARG A 12 -22.25 -61.80 7.43
CA ARG A 12 -21.09 -62.03 6.57
C ARG A 12 -19.91 -61.22 7.07
N ASP A 13 -18.94 -61.99 7.51
CA ASP A 13 -17.53 -61.67 7.63
C ASP A 13 -16.97 -61.16 6.28
N THR A 14 -15.91 -60.35 6.33
CA THR A 14 -14.69 -60.44 5.49
C THR A 14 -13.95 -59.10 5.33
N SER A 15 -12.67 -59.17 5.72
CA SER A 15 -11.50 -58.52 5.12
C SER A 15 -11.38 -56.99 5.12
N ALA A 16 -10.52 -56.54 6.02
CA ALA A 16 -9.70 -55.34 5.89
C ALA A 16 -9.06 -55.27 4.49
N ASN A 17 -9.26 -54.14 3.81
CA ASN A 17 -8.59 -53.83 2.56
C ASN A 17 -7.55 -52.74 2.86
N ASP A 18 -6.28 -53.12 2.69
CA ASP A 18 -5.11 -52.26 2.79
C ASP A 18 -5.22 -51.08 1.80
N VAL A 19 -5.19 -49.86 2.33
CA VAL A 19 -4.93 -48.66 1.53
C VAL A 19 -3.43 -48.35 1.64
N PRO A 20 -2.68 -48.33 0.52
CA PRO A 20 -1.25 -48.08 0.58
C PRO A 20 -0.98 -46.63 0.97
N SER A 21 -0.14 -46.46 1.99
CA SER A 21 0.41 -45.20 2.48
C SER A 21 1.24 -44.53 1.39
N GLY A 22 0.58 -43.74 0.55
CA GLY A 22 1.21 -42.85 -0.43
C GLY A 22 1.84 -41.67 0.27
N ASP A 23 3.15 -41.75 0.44
CA ASP A 23 4.06 -40.71 0.92
C ASP A 23 3.93 -39.46 0.03
N SER A 24 3.05 -38.52 0.43
CA SER A 24 2.91 -37.24 -0.24
C SER A 24 4.04 -36.32 0.21
N ARG A 25 5.19 -36.47 -0.47
CA ARG A 25 6.25 -35.45 -0.45
C ARG A 25 5.59 -34.11 -0.72
N GLY A 26 5.60 -33.25 0.30
CA GLY A 26 5.02 -31.93 0.26
C GLY A 26 5.53 -31.16 -0.94
N ALA A 27 4.72 -31.10 -1.99
CA ALA A 27 4.86 -30.10 -3.02
C ALA A 27 4.73 -28.75 -2.31
N ALA A 28 5.80 -27.97 -2.32
CA ALA A 28 5.81 -26.61 -1.80
C ALA A 28 4.58 -25.86 -2.34
N SER A 29 3.71 -25.43 -1.42
CA SER A 29 2.54 -24.61 -1.73
C SER A 29 2.98 -23.43 -2.60
N PRO A 30 2.30 -23.15 -3.72
CA PRO A 30 2.62 -22.00 -4.56
C PRO A 30 2.55 -20.76 -3.67
N SER A 31 3.61 -19.95 -3.70
CA SER A 31 3.77 -18.72 -2.93
C SER A 31 2.44 -17.99 -2.79
N ARG A 32 1.96 -17.78 -1.55
CA ARG A 32 0.78 -16.98 -1.22
C ARG A 32 0.63 -15.83 -2.22
N GLU A 33 -0.46 -15.81 -2.99
CA GLU A 33 -0.74 -14.76 -3.95
C GLU A 33 -0.52 -13.39 -3.29
N ARG A 34 0.48 -12.63 -3.77
CA ARG A 34 0.94 -11.41 -3.10
C ARG A 34 -0.16 -10.35 -3.13
N ARG A 35 -0.77 -10.11 -1.97
CA ARG A 35 -1.70 -9.00 -1.76
C ARG A 35 -0.96 -7.78 -1.23
N THR A 36 -1.16 -6.63 -1.84
CA THR A 36 -0.65 -5.34 -1.33
C THR A 36 -1.84 -4.48 -0.89
N ARG A 37 -1.77 -3.89 0.30
CA ARG A 37 -2.85 -3.08 0.88
C ARG A 37 -2.31 -1.70 1.17
N VAL A 38 -2.78 -0.72 0.42
CA VAL A 38 -2.41 0.68 0.56
C VAL A 38 -3.56 1.40 1.25
N LEU A 39 -3.25 2.09 2.35
CA LEU A 39 -4.15 3.05 2.97
C LEU A 39 -3.71 4.45 2.56
N VAL A 40 -4.62 5.24 1.99
CA VAL A 40 -4.37 6.66 1.67
C VAL A 40 -5.18 7.50 2.64
N VAL A 41 -4.52 8.42 3.34
CA VAL A 41 -5.13 9.30 4.34
C VAL A 41 -4.75 10.75 4.09
N GLY A 42 -5.65 11.67 4.44
CA GLY A 42 -5.44 13.10 4.29
C GLY A 42 -6.68 13.90 4.58
N VAL A 43 -6.60 15.21 4.36
CA VAL A 43 -7.70 16.14 4.58
C VAL A 43 -8.48 16.34 3.28
N GLY A 44 -9.79 16.52 3.40
CA GLY A 44 -10.68 16.82 2.27
C GLY A 44 -10.16 17.99 1.43
N GLY A 45 -9.93 17.72 0.14
CA GLY A 45 -9.34 18.69 -0.82
C GLY A 45 -7.90 18.37 -1.25
N GLN A 46 -7.16 17.52 -0.51
CA GLN A 46 -5.78 17.15 -0.85
C GLN A 46 -5.66 16.08 -1.95
N GLY A 47 -6.78 15.48 -2.37
CA GLY A 47 -6.81 14.50 -3.47
C GLY A 47 -6.74 13.02 -3.05
N VAL A 48 -7.01 12.67 -1.79
CA VAL A 48 -7.04 11.27 -1.29
C VAL A 48 -7.81 10.32 -2.23
N LEU A 49 -9.03 10.69 -2.62
CA LEU A 49 -9.86 9.87 -3.52
C LEU A 49 -9.38 9.89 -4.97
N THR A 50 -8.67 10.94 -5.37
CA THR A 50 -8.08 11.06 -6.69
C THR A 50 -6.92 10.10 -6.84
N VAL A 51 -6.05 9.99 -5.81
CA VAL A 51 -4.98 8.99 -5.75
C VAL A 51 -5.53 7.58 -5.91
N ALA A 52 -6.55 7.21 -5.12
CA ALA A 52 -7.15 5.87 -5.22
C ALA A 52 -7.70 5.55 -6.61
N ARG A 53 -8.34 6.52 -7.27
CA ARG A 53 -8.85 6.36 -8.64
C ARG A 53 -7.72 6.20 -9.66
N TRP A 54 -6.62 6.94 -9.53
CA TRP A 54 -5.46 6.76 -10.39
C TRP A 54 -4.82 5.38 -10.21
N LEU A 55 -4.63 4.94 -8.97
CA LEU A 55 -4.10 3.61 -8.67
C LEU A 55 -4.99 2.49 -9.22
N GLY A 56 -6.31 2.61 -9.09
CA GLY A 56 -7.24 1.65 -9.65
C GLY A 56 -7.24 1.61 -11.18
N ARG A 57 -7.12 2.78 -11.83
CA ARG A 57 -7.03 2.85 -13.29
C ARG A 57 -5.71 2.28 -13.80
N ALA A 58 -4.59 2.63 -13.16
CA ALA A 58 -3.28 2.08 -13.47
C ALA A 58 -3.27 0.55 -13.32
N ALA A 59 -3.86 0.02 -12.25
CA ALA A 59 -3.99 -1.42 -12.05
C ALA A 59 -4.81 -2.13 -13.13
N GLN A 60 -5.93 -1.53 -13.55
CA GLN A 60 -6.73 -2.06 -14.66
C GLN A 60 -5.92 -2.11 -15.96
N THR A 61 -5.17 -1.05 -16.28
CA THR A 61 -4.29 -1.02 -17.46
C THR A 61 -3.16 -2.04 -17.36
N ALA A 62 -2.61 -2.24 -16.16
CA ALA A 62 -1.55 -3.21 -15.90
C ALA A 62 -2.03 -4.67 -15.78
N GLY A 63 -3.34 -4.94 -15.88
CA GLY A 63 -3.91 -6.27 -15.66
C GLY A 63 -3.79 -6.77 -14.21
N VAL A 64 -3.58 -5.87 -13.24
CA VAL A 64 -3.44 -6.20 -11.82
C VAL A 64 -4.82 -6.16 -11.17
N PRO A 65 -5.29 -7.25 -10.53
CA PRO A 65 -6.53 -7.24 -9.78
C PRO A 65 -6.50 -6.16 -8.70
N VAL A 66 -7.57 -5.36 -8.61
CA VAL A 66 -7.65 -4.25 -7.66
C VAL A 66 -9.04 -4.13 -7.04
N VAL A 67 -9.08 -3.84 -5.74
CA VAL A 67 -10.30 -3.47 -5.01
C VAL A 67 -10.06 -2.15 -4.29
N ILE A 68 -10.93 -1.18 -4.54
CA ILE A 68 -10.90 0.12 -3.85
C ILE A 68 -11.96 0.12 -2.74
N GLY A 69 -11.57 0.55 -1.55
CA GLY A 69 -12.45 0.64 -0.39
C GLY A 69 -13.21 1.94 -0.26
N GLN A 70 -14.32 1.80 0.47
CA GLN A 70 -15.35 2.80 0.64
C GLN A 70 -14.77 4.13 1.13
N LEU A 71 -15.19 5.19 0.43
CA LEU A 71 -14.73 6.57 0.54
C LEU A 71 -15.38 7.21 1.78
N HIS A 72 -14.91 6.90 2.98
CA HIS A 72 -15.45 7.51 4.19
C HIS A 72 -14.77 8.84 4.49
N GLY A 73 -15.57 9.89 4.35
CA GLY A 73 -15.30 11.23 4.82
C GLY A 73 -16.59 12.03 4.72
N MET A 74 -17.39 12.07 5.80
CA MET A 74 -18.62 12.89 5.86
C MET A 74 -18.35 14.40 5.77
N SER A 75 -17.07 14.80 5.67
CA SER A 75 -16.66 16.19 5.52
C SER A 75 -15.98 16.40 4.17
N GLN A 76 -16.71 17.07 3.27
CA GLN A 76 -16.23 17.39 1.91
C GLN A 76 -15.22 18.56 1.90
N ARG A 77 -15.00 19.25 3.02
CA ARG A 77 -14.06 20.37 3.16
C ARG A 77 -13.44 20.40 4.56
N GLY A 78 -12.14 20.13 4.65
CA GLY A 78 -11.38 20.31 5.90
C GLY A 78 -11.50 19.21 6.95
N GLY A 79 -12.23 18.13 6.69
CA GLY A 79 -12.27 16.96 7.57
C GLY A 79 -11.39 15.80 7.11
N SER A 80 -11.28 14.80 7.99
CA SER A 80 -10.53 13.57 7.78
C SER A 80 -11.11 12.73 6.64
N VAL A 81 -10.24 12.23 5.76
CA VAL A 81 -10.58 11.39 4.62
C VAL A 81 -9.61 10.21 4.54
N GLU A 82 -10.15 9.01 4.43
CA GLU A 82 -9.38 7.80 4.20
C GLU A 82 -9.97 6.94 3.08
N THR A 83 -9.12 6.20 2.39
CA THR A 83 -9.52 5.19 1.40
C THR A 83 -8.47 4.09 1.33
N SER A 84 -8.88 2.88 0.99
CA SER A 84 -7.99 1.74 0.82
C SER A 84 -7.91 1.32 -0.64
N VAL A 85 -6.73 0.89 -1.09
CA VAL A 85 -6.50 0.30 -2.40
C VAL A 85 -5.77 -1.02 -2.20
N LEU A 86 -6.41 -2.11 -2.60
CA LEU A 86 -5.88 -3.45 -2.44
C LEU A 86 -5.56 -4.03 -3.81
N PHE A 87 -4.31 -4.41 -4.01
CA PHE A 87 -3.85 -5.08 -5.22
C PHE A 87 -3.68 -6.57 -4.96
N GLY A 88 -3.99 -7.38 -5.97
CA GLY A 88 -3.99 -8.83 -5.90
C GLY A 88 -5.38 -9.42 -5.62
N PRO A 89 -5.46 -10.74 -5.43
CA PRO A 89 -6.74 -11.45 -5.38
C PRO A 89 -7.55 -11.09 -4.14
N GLY A 90 -8.88 -11.07 -4.27
CA GLY A 90 -9.84 -10.77 -3.21
C GLY A 90 -10.98 -9.85 -3.66
N SER A 91 -12.05 -9.80 -2.86
CA SER A 91 -13.23 -8.97 -3.11
C SER A 91 -13.49 -7.91 -2.03
N SER A 92 -12.80 -7.99 -0.89
CA SER A 92 -12.96 -7.05 0.22
C SER A 92 -11.82 -6.04 0.25
N SER A 93 -12.16 -4.78 0.47
CA SER A 93 -11.25 -3.65 0.65
C SER A 93 -10.85 -3.38 2.10
N PHE A 94 -11.25 -4.25 3.03
CA PHE A 94 -11.00 -4.09 4.45
C PHE A 94 -9.50 -4.24 4.80
N ILE A 95 -9.00 -3.30 5.60
CA ILE A 95 -7.66 -3.34 6.20
C ILE A 95 -7.83 -3.60 7.71
N PRO A 96 -7.42 -4.76 8.23
CA PRO A 96 -7.46 -5.03 9.66
C PRO A 96 -6.44 -4.16 10.41
N SER A 97 -6.55 -4.11 11.74
CA SER A 97 -5.55 -3.46 12.58
C SER A 97 -4.16 -4.03 12.31
N GLY A 98 -3.15 -3.17 12.18
CA GLY A 98 -1.80 -3.53 11.77
C GLY A 98 -1.65 -4.12 10.37
N GLY A 99 -2.71 -4.14 9.56
CA GLY A 99 -2.76 -4.85 8.28
C GLY A 99 -2.43 -4.02 7.05
N ALA A 100 -2.08 -2.74 7.19
CA ALA A 100 -1.65 -1.93 6.06
C ALA A 100 -0.23 -2.33 5.65
N HIS A 101 0.00 -2.54 4.36
CA HIS A 101 1.36 -2.73 3.85
C HIS A 101 2.02 -1.39 3.56
N VAL A 102 1.22 -0.42 3.10
CA VAL A 102 1.66 0.95 2.86
C VAL A 102 0.63 1.92 3.43
N VAL A 103 1.09 2.97 4.11
CA VAL A 103 0.28 4.14 4.45
C VAL A 103 0.84 5.33 3.68
N LEU A 104 0.04 5.88 2.77
CA LEU A 104 0.33 7.12 2.07
C LEU A 104 -0.41 8.27 2.76
N GLY A 105 0.32 9.09 3.51
CA GLY A 105 -0.20 10.22 4.24
C GLY A 105 -0.01 11.53 3.48
N LEU A 106 -1.11 12.22 3.15
CA LEU A 106 -1.06 13.57 2.60
C LEU A 106 -0.98 14.64 3.71
N GLU A 107 -1.16 14.24 4.97
CA GLU A 107 -1.19 15.11 6.14
C GLU A 107 -0.77 14.31 7.41
N PRO A 108 0.13 14.83 8.27
CA PRO A 108 0.67 14.08 9.42
C PRO A 108 -0.35 13.65 10.49
N MET A 109 -1.31 14.51 10.85
CA MET A 109 -2.33 14.22 11.85
C MET A 109 -3.25 13.08 11.39
N GLU A 110 -3.52 13.00 10.10
CA GLU A 110 -4.32 11.92 9.50
C GLU A 110 -3.60 10.58 9.56
N VAL A 111 -2.28 10.57 9.41
CA VAL A 111 -1.46 9.37 9.63
C VAL A 111 -1.52 8.93 11.09
N LEU A 112 -1.41 9.88 12.03
CA LEU A 112 -1.54 9.59 13.46
C LEU A 112 -2.93 9.03 13.81
N ARG A 113 -4.01 9.57 13.23
CA ARG A 113 -5.38 9.03 13.38
C ARG A 113 -5.47 7.60 12.84
N ALA A 114 -4.73 7.28 11.79
CA ALA A 114 -4.69 5.96 11.19
C ALA A 114 -3.72 4.97 11.86
N LYS A 115 -3.06 5.32 12.98
CA LYS A 115 -2.04 4.50 13.65
C LYS A 115 -2.45 3.05 13.93
N GLN A 116 -3.75 2.79 14.17
CA GLN A 116 -4.25 1.44 14.43
C GLN A 116 -4.11 0.49 13.22
N ARG A 117 -3.98 1.02 12.01
CA ARG A 117 -3.76 0.24 10.78
C ARG A 117 -2.29 -0.01 10.49
N VAL A 118 -1.39 0.67 11.20
CA VAL A 118 0.06 0.53 11.09
C VAL A 118 0.51 -0.68 11.91
N GLY A 119 1.29 -1.56 11.30
CA GLY A 119 1.89 -2.72 11.93
C GLY A 119 3.37 -2.87 11.53
N PRO A 120 4.05 -3.92 12.01
CA PRO A 120 5.51 -4.06 11.90
C PRO A 120 6.02 -4.20 10.46
N ASP A 121 5.15 -4.51 9.50
CA ASP A 121 5.47 -4.60 8.07
C ASP A 121 5.01 -3.39 7.25
N THR A 122 4.42 -2.38 7.90
CA THR A 122 3.89 -1.20 7.21
C THR A 122 5.00 -0.23 6.81
N HIS A 123 5.03 0.15 5.54
CA HIS A 123 5.82 1.28 5.06
C HIS A 123 4.98 2.57 5.09
N LEU A 124 5.47 3.61 5.74
CA LEU A 124 4.82 4.91 5.80
C LEU A 124 5.52 5.86 4.83
N ILE A 125 4.73 6.53 3.98
CA ILE A 125 5.18 7.61 3.10
C ILE A 125 4.32 8.82 3.43
N VAL A 126 4.91 9.82 4.08
CA VAL A 126 4.14 10.88 4.74
C VAL A 126 4.59 12.24 4.27
N ASN A 127 3.65 13.04 3.76
CA ASN A 127 3.85 14.47 3.55
C ASN A 127 3.97 15.17 4.90
N THR A 128 4.98 16.01 5.09
CA THR A 128 5.20 16.80 6.31
C THR A 128 4.35 18.08 6.37
N GLY A 129 3.76 18.47 5.23
CA GLY A 129 2.89 19.65 5.15
C GLY A 129 1.61 19.51 5.98
N ARG A 130 1.29 20.57 6.72
CA ARG A 130 0.14 20.64 7.62
C ARG A 130 -1.09 21.28 6.99
N VAL A 131 -2.27 20.79 7.36
CA VAL A 131 -3.55 21.48 7.11
C VAL A 131 -4.22 21.68 8.45
N VAL A 132 -4.29 22.93 8.93
CA VAL A 132 -4.92 23.24 10.22
C VAL A 132 -6.43 23.01 10.09
N PRO A 133 -7.01 22.03 10.82
CA PRO A 133 -8.43 21.79 10.78
C PRO A 133 -9.19 22.97 11.38
N CYS A 134 -10.35 23.26 10.81
CA CYS A 134 -11.20 24.38 11.25
C CYS A 134 -11.55 24.29 12.75
N THR A 135 -11.69 23.08 13.29
CA THR A 135 -11.94 22.83 14.71
C THR A 135 -10.82 23.34 15.62
N LEU A 136 -9.54 23.15 15.24
CA LEU A 136 -8.41 23.68 16.02
C LEU A 136 -8.34 25.20 15.92
N SER A 137 -8.56 25.74 14.72
CA SER A 137 -8.61 27.19 14.51
C SER A 137 -9.71 27.86 15.34
N PHE A 138 -10.90 27.25 15.43
CA PHE A 138 -12.00 27.76 16.25
C PHE A 138 -11.76 27.60 17.75
N ALA A 139 -11.11 26.51 18.18
CA ALA A 139 -10.78 26.28 19.59
C ALA A 139 -9.57 27.09 20.08
N GLY A 140 -8.80 27.71 19.17
CA GLY A 140 -7.54 28.38 19.50
C GLY A 140 -6.43 27.42 19.92
N GLU A 141 -6.58 26.13 19.64
CA GLU A 141 -5.61 25.11 20.00
C GLU A 141 -4.49 25.03 18.96
N PRO A 142 -3.21 24.90 19.41
CA PRO A 142 -2.10 24.78 18.49
C PRO A 142 -2.17 23.47 17.72
N TYR A 143 -1.76 23.51 16.46
CA TYR A 143 -1.52 22.30 15.69
C TYR A 143 -0.41 21.48 16.37
N PRO A 144 -0.60 20.17 16.63
CA PRO A 144 0.40 19.33 17.31
C PRO A 144 1.75 19.32 16.60
N ASP A 145 2.82 19.09 17.35
CA ASP A 145 4.16 19.03 16.76
C ASP A 145 4.29 17.87 15.75
N VAL A 146 4.69 18.21 14.52
CA VAL A 146 4.78 17.23 13.43
C VAL A 146 5.84 16.17 13.71
N SER A 147 6.97 16.55 14.30
CA SER A 147 8.05 15.61 14.63
C SER A 147 7.58 14.57 15.65
N ALA A 148 6.88 15.00 16.70
CA ALA A 148 6.29 14.12 17.70
C ALA A 148 5.25 13.16 17.11
N MET A 149 4.38 13.64 16.20
CA MET A 149 3.41 12.79 15.51
C MET A 149 4.09 11.72 14.64
N LEU A 150 5.12 12.11 13.88
CA LEU A 150 5.89 11.21 13.04
C LEU A 150 6.66 10.18 13.87
N ALA A 151 7.27 10.59 14.99
CA ALA A 151 7.94 9.68 15.92
C ALA A 151 6.98 8.64 16.51
N ALA A 152 5.75 9.05 16.86
CA ALA A 152 4.75 8.15 17.41
C ALA A 152 4.31 7.04 16.44
N VAL A 153 4.34 7.29 15.12
CA VAL A 153 3.99 6.28 14.11
C VAL A 153 5.19 5.52 13.56
N ALA A 154 6.39 6.14 13.58
CA ALA A 154 7.62 5.51 13.13
C ALA A 154 7.93 4.22 13.91
N GLY A 155 7.72 4.22 15.23
CA GLY A 155 7.96 3.05 16.07
C GLY A 155 6.97 1.90 15.89
N LEU A 156 5.87 2.11 15.16
CA LEU A 156 4.86 1.08 14.88
C LEU A 156 5.11 0.38 13.54
N GLY A 157 5.73 1.09 12.59
CA GLY A 157 5.93 0.66 11.22
C GLY A 157 7.32 0.08 10.96
N ARG A 158 7.48 -0.48 9.76
CA ARG A 158 8.76 -0.99 9.27
C ARG A 158 9.74 0.12 8.88
N GLU A 159 9.21 1.17 8.25
CA GLU A 159 9.97 2.23 7.62
C GLU A 159 9.09 3.47 7.52
N LEU A 160 9.61 4.63 7.90
CA LEU A 160 8.98 5.93 7.67
C LEU A 160 9.82 6.74 6.69
N VAL A 161 9.20 7.15 5.60
CA VAL A 161 9.76 8.09 4.63
C VAL A 161 8.93 9.36 4.67
N THR A 162 9.59 10.48 4.99
CA THR A 162 8.95 11.80 4.99
C THR A 162 9.24 12.53 3.69
N VAL A 163 8.24 13.22 3.16
CA VAL A 163 8.32 13.99 1.92
C VAL A 163 7.86 15.41 2.20
N GLU A 164 8.65 16.41 1.79
CA GLU A 164 8.29 17.83 1.86
C GLU A 164 7.30 18.21 0.73
N GLY A 165 6.26 17.41 0.54
CA GLY A 165 5.40 17.44 -0.65
C GLY A 165 4.66 18.76 -0.81
N SER A 166 4.17 19.35 0.27
CA SER A 166 3.52 20.67 0.23
C SER A 166 4.49 21.79 -0.14
N SER A 167 5.71 21.76 0.39
CA SER A 167 6.77 22.74 0.09
C SER A 167 7.20 22.63 -1.38
N LEU A 168 7.39 21.40 -1.87
CA LEU A 168 7.72 21.12 -3.27
C LEU A 168 6.59 21.55 -4.23
N ALA A 169 5.34 21.22 -3.93
CA ALA A 169 4.18 21.65 -4.73
C ALA A 169 4.05 23.19 -4.77
N HIS A 170 4.38 23.87 -3.69
CA HIS A 170 4.41 25.34 -3.64
C HIS A 170 5.54 25.91 -4.51
N ALA A 171 6.74 25.32 -4.45
CA ALA A 171 7.87 25.74 -5.28
C ALA A 171 7.60 25.57 -6.79
N LEU A 172 6.77 24.60 -7.17
CA LEU A 172 6.30 24.40 -8.55
C LEU A 172 5.19 25.39 -8.97
N GLY A 173 4.73 26.26 -8.07
CA GLY A 173 3.69 27.26 -8.35
C GLY A 173 2.26 26.71 -8.40
N GLU A 174 2.04 25.43 -8.08
CA GLU A 174 0.72 24.80 -8.11
C GLU A 174 0.52 23.86 -6.90
N PRO A 175 0.03 24.37 -5.75
CA PRO A 175 -0.21 23.55 -4.56
C PRO A 175 -1.16 22.36 -4.78
N ARG A 176 -2.01 22.39 -5.82
CA ARG A 176 -2.95 21.31 -6.13
C ARG A 176 -2.26 20.03 -6.63
N VAL A 177 -1.00 20.09 -7.04
CA VAL A 177 -0.25 18.89 -7.50
C VAL A 177 0.24 17.99 -6.35
N LEU A 178 -0.06 18.32 -5.08
CA LEU A 178 0.35 17.50 -3.93
C LEU A 178 -0.02 16.01 -4.10
N SER A 179 -1.25 15.71 -4.51
CA SER A 179 -1.67 14.31 -4.73
C SER A 179 -0.85 13.61 -5.81
N THR A 180 -0.50 14.31 -6.87
CA THR A 180 0.35 13.79 -7.97
C THR A 180 1.77 13.52 -7.48
N LEU A 181 2.36 14.45 -6.72
CA LEU A 181 3.68 14.29 -6.11
C LEU A 181 3.71 13.10 -5.16
N MET A 182 2.76 13.02 -4.24
CA MET A 182 2.70 11.92 -3.27
C MET A 182 2.38 10.58 -3.96
N THR A 183 1.67 10.58 -5.09
CA THR A 183 1.50 9.38 -5.92
C THR A 183 2.84 8.98 -6.54
N GLY A 184 3.62 9.92 -7.06
CA GLY A 184 4.99 9.67 -7.52
C GLY A 184 5.87 9.05 -6.41
N ALA A 185 5.78 9.60 -5.19
CA ALA A 185 6.47 9.05 -4.01
C ALA A 185 6.04 7.62 -3.67
N LEU A 186 4.75 7.29 -3.81
CA LEU A 186 4.29 5.92 -3.66
C LEU A 186 4.93 4.98 -4.68
N ILE A 187 5.02 5.40 -5.95
CA ILE A 187 5.61 4.57 -7.01
C ILE A 187 7.13 4.45 -6.85
N GLY A 188 7.82 5.54 -6.52
CA GLY A 188 9.28 5.56 -6.32
C GLY A 188 9.75 4.66 -5.18
N SER A 189 8.88 4.45 -4.18
CA SER A 189 9.15 3.53 -3.07
C SER A 189 9.26 2.05 -3.49
N GLY A 190 8.71 1.68 -4.65
CA GLY A 190 8.66 0.29 -5.15
C GLY A 190 7.79 -0.65 -4.32
N ARG A 191 6.84 -0.12 -3.53
CA ARG A 191 6.01 -0.91 -2.60
C ARG A 191 4.65 -1.33 -3.15
N VAL A 192 4.33 -0.95 -4.39
CA VAL A 192 3.08 -1.32 -5.07
C VAL A 192 3.39 -2.05 -6.39
N PRO A 193 2.52 -2.98 -6.83
CA PRO A 193 2.72 -3.74 -8.06
C PRO A 193 2.28 -2.92 -9.31
N LEU A 194 2.74 -1.68 -9.42
CA LEU A 194 2.42 -0.77 -10.52
C LEU A 194 3.69 -0.12 -11.04
N GLY A 195 3.80 0.04 -12.36
CA GLY A 195 4.90 0.76 -12.98
C GLY A 195 4.65 2.26 -13.04
N ARG A 196 5.72 2.99 -13.35
CA ARG A 196 5.72 4.45 -13.51
C ARG A 196 4.77 4.87 -14.63
N ASP A 197 4.85 4.21 -15.77
CA ASP A 197 4.18 4.65 -16.99
C ASP A 197 2.67 4.42 -16.93
N GLU A 198 2.21 3.32 -16.32
CA GLU A 198 0.77 3.05 -16.14
C GLU A 198 0.13 4.06 -15.19
N VAL A 199 0.85 4.45 -14.14
CA VAL A 199 0.37 5.44 -13.16
C VAL A 199 0.38 6.84 -13.76
N TRP A 200 1.43 7.21 -14.49
CA TRP A 200 1.48 8.49 -15.19
C TRP A 200 0.35 8.60 -16.22
N ALA A 201 0.12 7.56 -17.04
CA ALA A 201 -0.98 7.54 -18.01
C ALA A 201 -2.36 7.69 -17.32
N ALA A 202 -2.55 7.09 -16.14
CA ALA A 202 -3.77 7.25 -15.37
C ALA A 202 -3.99 8.70 -14.89
N ILE A 203 -2.92 9.37 -14.45
CA ILE A 203 -2.94 10.79 -14.05
C ILE A 203 -3.23 11.68 -15.26
N GLU A 204 -2.45 11.52 -16.34
CA GLU A 204 -2.54 12.28 -17.58
C GLU A 204 -3.95 12.24 -18.18
N SER A 205 -4.58 11.06 -18.20
CA SER A 205 -5.93 10.86 -18.75
C SER A 205 -7.04 11.68 -18.07
N ARG A 206 -6.79 12.25 -16.89
CA ARG A 206 -7.73 13.06 -16.11
C ARG A 206 -7.17 14.45 -15.81
N CYS A 207 -5.95 14.76 -16.25
CA CYS A 207 -5.29 16.02 -15.99
C CYS A 207 -5.72 17.07 -17.04
N PRO A 208 -6.14 18.27 -16.63
CA PRO A 208 -6.37 19.37 -17.56
C PRO A 208 -5.08 19.69 -18.35
N PRO A 209 -5.16 19.97 -19.66
CA PRO A 209 -3.97 20.23 -20.49
C PRO A 209 -3.03 21.30 -19.92
N ARG A 210 -3.61 22.38 -19.37
CA ARG A 210 -2.86 23.48 -18.74
C ARG A 210 -2.04 23.09 -17.50
N LEU A 211 -2.37 21.96 -16.87
CA LEU A 211 -1.71 21.48 -15.66
C LEU A 211 -0.79 20.27 -15.92
N LEU A 212 -0.71 19.78 -17.16
CA LEU A 212 0.04 18.56 -17.48
C LEU A 212 1.51 18.67 -17.10
N GLU A 213 2.17 19.74 -17.53
CA GLU A 213 3.61 19.91 -17.31
C GLU A 213 3.94 20.01 -15.82
N VAL A 214 3.21 20.83 -15.06
CA VAL A 214 3.44 20.96 -13.62
C VAL A 214 3.11 19.67 -12.85
N ASN A 215 2.10 18.91 -13.29
CA ASN A 215 1.82 17.58 -12.72
C ASN A 215 2.93 16.59 -13.05
N ARG A 216 3.54 16.69 -14.23
CA ARG A 216 4.65 15.83 -14.63
C ARG A 216 5.86 16.08 -13.75
N GLN A 217 6.25 17.34 -13.60
CA GLN A 217 7.34 17.74 -12.72
C GLN A 217 7.08 17.31 -11.27
N ALA A 218 5.84 17.47 -10.78
CA ALA A 218 5.46 17.01 -9.45
C ALA A 218 5.56 15.49 -9.29
N PHE A 219 5.10 14.72 -10.27
CA PHE A 219 5.18 13.26 -10.26
C PHE A 219 6.64 12.77 -10.23
N GLU A 220 7.51 13.35 -11.07
CA GLU A 220 8.95 13.03 -11.09
C GLU A 220 9.63 13.42 -9.77
N ALA A 221 9.35 14.60 -9.23
CA ALA A 221 9.87 15.01 -7.92
C ALA A 221 9.47 14.03 -6.80
N GLY A 222 8.24 13.52 -6.87
CA GLY A 222 7.75 12.47 -5.97
C GLY A 222 8.53 11.17 -6.11
N LEU A 223 8.71 10.68 -7.35
CA LEU A 223 9.50 9.47 -7.63
C LEU A 223 10.90 9.57 -7.02
N ASP A 224 11.58 10.68 -7.25
CA ASP A 224 12.95 10.89 -6.80
C ASP A 224 13.05 11.06 -5.27
N ALA A 225 12.04 11.64 -4.62
CA ALA A 225 11.99 11.79 -3.16
C ALA A 225 11.98 10.45 -2.39
N THR A 226 11.64 9.34 -3.07
CA THR A 226 11.51 8.01 -2.45
C THR A 226 12.27 6.92 -3.18
N ARG A 227 12.97 7.27 -4.27
CA ARG A 227 13.72 6.34 -5.09
C ARG A 227 14.73 5.64 -4.21
N ARG A 228 14.55 4.33 -4.03
CA ARG A 228 15.56 3.49 -3.36
C ARG A 228 16.83 3.56 -4.21
N ALA A 229 17.96 3.92 -3.61
CA ALA A 229 19.25 3.64 -4.21
C ALA A 229 19.29 2.13 -4.46
N THR A 230 19.39 1.72 -5.72
CA THR A 230 19.66 0.31 -6.07
C THR A 230 20.87 -0.13 -5.26
N PRO A 231 20.87 -1.28 -4.57
CA PRO A 231 22.12 -1.81 -4.06
C PRO A 231 23.02 -2.01 -5.27
N SER A 232 24.09 -1.23 -5.36
CA SER A 232 25.11 -1.40 -6.37
C SER A 232 25.73 -2.78 -6.17
N GLY A 233 25.20 -3.76 -6.90
CA GLY A 233 25.74 -5.10 -6.95
C GLY A 233 27.12 -5.07 -7.60
N GLY A 234 28.10 -5.61 -6.88
CA GLY A 234 29.19 -6.41 -7.45
C GLY A 234 30.10 -5.72 -8.47
N GLY A 235 31.06 -4.94 -7.99
CA GLY A 235 32.36 -4.80 -8.64
C GLY A 235 33.38 -5.63 -7.88
N GLY A 236 33.55 -6.90 -8.27
CA GLY A 236 34.63 -7.74 -7.77
C GLY A 236 35.99 -7.15 -8.12
N GLY A 237 36.64 -6.52 -7.13
CA GLY A 237 38.06 -6.17 -7.18
C GLY A 237 38.86 -7.33 -6.61
N GLY A 238 39.59 -8.02 -7.48
CA GLY A 238 40.31 -9.25 -7.18
C GLY A 238 41.31 -9.13 -6.02
N CYS A 239 41.41 -10.23 -5.27
CA CYS A 239 42.57 -10.52 -4.44
C CYS A 239 43.81 -10.58 -5.34
N GLY A 240 44.62 -9.53 -5.32
CA GLY A 240 45.99 -9.56 -5.79
C GLY A 240 46.90 -10.10 -4.69
N CYS A 241 47.10 -11.42 -4.66
CA CYS A 241 48.20 -12.05 -3.94
C CYS A 241 49.52 -11.68 -4.63
N GLY A 242 50.12 -10.56 -4.21
CA GLY A 242 51.49 -10.19 -4.54
C GLY A 242 52.44 -10.70 -3.45
N ALA A 243 52.99 -11.89 -3.68
CA ALA A 243 54.14 -12.39 -2.94
C ALA A 243 55.33 -11.42 -3.11
N GLY A 244 56.01 -11.11 -2.02
CA GLY A 244 57.18 -10.25 -1.99
C GLY A 244 57.94 -10.40 -0.68
N CYS A 245 58.33 -11.64 -0.36
CA CYS A 245 59.50 -11.88 0.48
C CYS A 245 60.75 -11.56 -0.35
N SER A 246 61.50 -10.54 0.04
CA SER A 246 62.97 -10.43 0.00
C SER A 246 63.37 -9.07 0.57
#